data_AF-F9D4G7-F1
#
_entry.id   AF-F9D4G7-F1
#
_cell.length_a   1.000
_cell.length_b   1.000
_cell.length_c   1.000
_cell.angle_alpha   90.00
_cell.angle_beta   90.00
_cell.angle_gamma   90.00
#
_symmetry.space_group_name_H-M   'P 1'
#
loop_
_entity.id
_entity.type
_entity.pdbx_description
1 polymer ?
#
loop_
_entity_poly.entity_id
_entity_poly.type
_entity_poly.pdbx_seq_one_letter_code
_entity_poly.pdbx_strand_id
1 'polypeptide(L)'
;MLQRYAVFSLRLLHKTPLFGPIFQKMKGRHEFRRNTLGLQYNKIMCNFVTKITGNMELTYQQIPTGWPLCFLKECVRKGECLRYRAGLAIPADLQQTLSVTPSVLKGPVCPMFRKIETMRVAVGFSRIFREVKQRHAPQMRAELTAYLGGNGTYYRYLHGHRALSPEQQAWIAELFRGYGYTEEVVFDAYEERFRFYND
;
A
#
# COMPACT_ATOMS: atom_id res chain seq x y z
N MET A 1 -13.90 -10.73 -31.96
CA MET A 1 -14.59 -9.44 -31.68
C MET A 1 -13.81 -8.51 -30.72
N LEU A 2 -12.59 -8.84 -30.29
CA LEU A 2 -11.72 -8.00 -29.43
C LEU A 2 -10.57 -7.28 -30.20
N GLN A 3 -10.59 -7.28 -31.53
CA GLN A 3 -9.57 -6.57 -32.35
C GLN A 3 -9.95 -5.13 -32.73
N ARG A 4 -11.19 -4.68 -32.44
CA ARG A 4 -11.65 -3.34 -32.85
C ARG A 4 -11.42 -2.22 -31.81
N TYR A 5 -11.26 -2.55 -30.53
CA TYR A 5 -11.05 -1.53 -29.48
C TYR A 5 -9.62 -0.99 -29.41
N ALA A 6 -8.61 -1.77 -29.84
CA ALA A 6 -7.21 -1.32 -29.84
C ALA A 6 -6.91 -0.23 -30.90
N VAL A 7 -7.73 -0.14 -31.96
CA VAL A 7 -7.52 0.82 -33.05
C VAL A 7 -8.04 2.22 -32.68
N PHE A 8 -8.99 2.33 -31.75
CA PHE A 8 -9.63 3.62 -31.45
C PHE A 8 -8.80 4.50 -30.50
N SER A 9 -8.07 3.89 -29.55
CA SER A 9 -7.26 4.65 -28.59
C SER A 9 -5.95 5.21 -29.19
N LEU A 10 -5.51 4.69 -30.34
CA LEU A 10 -4.36 5.25 -31.06
C LEU A 10 -4.69 6.56 -31.80
N ARG A 11 -5.96 6.88 -32.09
CA ARG A 11 -6.31 8.10 -32.85
C ARG A 11 -6.20 9.40 -32.06
N LEU A 12 -6.14 9.35 -30.73
CA LEU A 12 -6.05 10.55 -29.89
C LEU A 12 -4.61 10.92 -29.48
N LEU A 13 -3.62 10.06 -29.78
CA LEU A 13 -2.20 10.33 -29.55
C LEU A 13 -1.46 10.84 -30.81
N HIS A 14 -2.18 11.13 -31.89
CA HIS A 14 -1.60 11.60 -33.16
C HIS A 14 -1.35 13.12 -33.24
N LYS A 15 -1.59 13.88 -32.16
CA LYS A 15 -1.44 15.35 -32.15
C LYS A 15 -0.45 15.89 -31.11
N THR A 16 0.48 15.08 -30.63
CA THR A 16 1.64 15.57 -29.86
C THR A 16 2.90 15.55 -30.75
N PRO A 17 3.70 16.63 -30.81
CA PRO A 17 4.73 16.80 -31.85
C PRO A 17 6.01 15.97 -31.64
N LEU A 18 6.01 15.02 -30.70
CA LEU A 18 7.21 14.30 -30.27
C LEU A 18 7.41 12.93 -30.95
N PHE A 19 6.48 12.48 -31.80
CA PHE A 19 6.52 11.13 -32.40
C PHE A 19 6.74 11.10 -33.92
N GLY A 20 7.09 12.23 -34.55
CA GLY A 20 7.31 12.34 -35.99
C GLY A 20 8.40 11.43 -36.59
N PRO A 21 9.61 11.29 -36.00
CA PRO A 21 10.71 10.65 -36.74
C PRO A 21 10.75 9.11 -36.70
N ILE A 22 9.95 8.43 -35.88
CA ILE A 22 10.05 6.98 -35.69
C ILE A 22 9.18 6.19 -36.68
N PHE A 23 8.11 6.80 -37.20
CA PHE A 23 7.11 6.10 -38.00
C PHE A 23 7.50 5.87 -39.47
N GLN A 24 8.49 6.60 -39.99
CA GLN A 24 8.77 6.62 -41.43
C GLN A 24 9.70 5.49 -41.91
N LYS A 25 10.23 4.66 -40.99
CA LYS A 25 11.18 3.59 -41.32
C LYS A 25 10.54 2.20 -41.52
N MET A 26 9.21 2.07 -41.46
CA MET A 26 8.51 0.77 -41.53
C MET A 26 7.59 0.61 -42.76
N LYS A 27 8.06 0.98 -43.96
CA LYS A 27 7.48 0.49 -45.22
C LYS A 27 8.57 -0.20 -46.04
N GLY A 28 8.86 -1.45 -45.70
CA GLY A 28 9.78 -2.26 -46.49
C GLY A 28 10.00 -3.65 -45.92
N ARG A 29 9.38 -4.62 -46.60
CA ARG A 29 9.68 -6.07 -46.59
C ARG A 29 9.24 -6.90 -45.37
N HIS A 30 8.34 -7.83 -45.69
CA HIS A 30 7.94 -9.00 -44.90
C HIS A 30 9.15 -9.78 -44.39
N GLU A 31 9.24 -10.04 -43.08
CA GLU A 31 9.36 -11.41 -42.53
C GLU A 31 9.16 -11.43 -41.01
N PHE A 32 8.50 -12.49 -40.57
CA PHE A 32 8.01 -12.75 -39.22
C PHE A 32 9.16 -13.10 -38.26
N ARG A 33 9.47 -12.24 -37.28
CA ARG A 33 10.23 -12.61 -36.06
C ARG A 33 9.43 -12.24 -34.80
N ARG A 34 9.19 -13.25 -33.96
CA ARG A 34 8.39 -13.19 -32.74
C ARG A 34 9.02 -12.26 -31.68
N ASN A 35 8.27 -11.24 -31.30
CA ASN A 35 7.95 -10.81 -29.92
C ASN A 35 9.04 -10.37 -28.91
N THR A 36 10.25 -9.98 -29.29
CA THR A 36 11.16 -9.29 -28.33
C THR A 36 10.77 -7.83 -28.07
N LEU A 37 10.31 -7.10 -29.08
CA LEU A 37 9.94 -5.67 -28.96
C LEU A 37 8.67 -5.45 -28.11
N GLY A 38 7.66 -6.33 -28.20
CA GLY A 38 6.45 -6.26 -27.37
C GLY A 38 6.70 -6.60 -25.90
N LEU A 39 7.62 -7.52 -25.61
CA LEU A 39 8.07 -7.84 -24.25
C LEU A 39 8.87 -6.69 -23.64
N GLN A 40 9.74 -6.05 -24.42
CA GLN A 40 10.52 -4.90 -23.96
C GLN A 40 9.64 -3.68 -23.69
N TYR A 41 8.62 -3.43 -24.51
CA TYR A 41 7.65 -2.34 -24.29
C TYR A 41 6.80 -2.58 -23.03
N ASN A 42 6.34 -3.81 -22.79
CA ASN A 42 5.62 -4.19 -21.56
C ASN A 42 6.52 -4.07 -20.32
N LYS A 43 7.80 -4.41 -20.43
CA LYS A 43 8.77 -4.27 -19.33
C LYS A 43 9.07 -2.80 -19.03
N ILE A 44 9.20 -1.95 -20.06
CA ILE A 44 9.40 -0.50 -19.90
C ILE A 44 8.15 0.16 -19.31
N MET A 45 6.94 -0.21 -19.76
CA MET A 45 5.69 0.31 -19.20
C MET A 45 5.45 -0.19 -17.76
N CYS A 46 5.75 -1.45 -17.45
CA CYS A 46 5.71 -1.97 -16.08
C CYS A 46 6.73 -1.25 -15.19
N ASN A 47 7.94 -1.01 -15.69
CA ASN A 47 8.99 -0.24 -15.00
C ASN A 47 8.62 1.23 -14.82
N PHE A 48 7.83 1.82 -15.71
CA PHE A 48 7.38 3.20 -15.61
C PHE A 48 6.22 3.34 -14.61
N VAL A 49 5.25 2.41 -14.63
CA VAL A 49 4.17 2.34 -13.64
C VAL A 49 4.72 2.08 -12.24
N THR A 50 5.68 1.17 -12.09
CA THR A 50 6.36 0.90 -10.80
C THR A 50 7.24 2.05 -10.30
N LYS A 51 7.68 2.96 -11.19
CA LYS A 51 8.41 4.17 -10.78
C LYS A 51 7.48 5.29 -10.26
N ILE A 52 6.19 5.25 -10.60
CA ILE A 52 5.19 6.25 -10.20
C ILE A 52 4.49 5.86 -8.89
N THR A 53 4.36 4.56 -8.59
CA THR A 53 3.87 4.06 -7.30
C THR A 53 5.03 3.49 -6.50
N GLY A 54 5.43 4.16 -5.42
CA GLY A 54 6.54 3.76 -4.53
C GLY A 54 6.71 2.24 -4.39
N ASN A 55 7.92 1.78 -4.63
CA ASN A 55 8.31 0.40 -4.87
C ASN A 55 8.35 -0.45 -3.58
N MET A 56 7.31 -0.36 -2.75
CA MET A 56 7.16 -1.23 -1.58
C MET A 56 6.51 -2.54 -2.02
N GLU A 57 7.23 -3.65 -1.96
CA GLU A 57 6.64 -4.96 -2.24
C GLU A 57 5.78 -5.40 -1.04
N LEU A 58 4.55 -5.87 -1.31
CA LEU A 58 3.68 -6.41 -0.27
C LEU A 58 4.01 -7.88 -0.10
N THR A 59 4.41 -8.30 1.10
CA THR A 59 4.63 -9.71 1.42
C THR A 59 3.40 -10.33 2.08
N TYR A 60 3.26 -11.66 1.99
CA TYR A 60 2.13 -12.36 2.60
C TYR A 60 2.04 -12.15 4.12
N GLN A 61 3.19 -12.08 4.79
CA GLN A 61 3.28 -11.92 6.25
C GLN A 61 2.74 -10.56 6.74
N GLN A 62 2.67 -9.57 5.85
CA GLN A 62 2.10 -8.25 6.17
C GLN A 62 0.58 -8.22 6.07
N ILE A 63 -0.04 -9.22 5.44
CA ILE A 63 -1.50 -9.28 5.27
C ILE A 63 -2.13 -9.75 6.59
N PRO A 64 -3.12 -9.01 7.14
CA PRO A 64 -3.81 -9.45 8.35
C PRO A 64 -4.50 -10.80 8.15
N THR A 65 -4.40 -11.66 9.16
CA THR A 65 -5.05 -12.98 9.16
C THR A 65 -6.55 -12.84 8.91
N GLY A 66 -7.06 -13.62 7.95
CA GLY A 66 -8.48 -13.60 7.59
C GLY A 66 -8.93 -12.39 6.77
N TRP A 67 -8.00 -11.53 6.31
CA TRP A 67 -8.37 -10.41 5.45
C TRP A 67 -8.72 -10.88 4.02
N PRO A 68 -9.90 -10.52 3.46
CA PRO A 68 -10.33 -11.02 2.15
C PRO A 68 -9.41 -10.62 1.00
N LEU A 69 -8.98 -11.60 0.20
CA LEU A 69 -8.13 -11.39 -0.97
C LEU A 69 -8.96 -11.32 -2.26
N CYS A 70 -8.45 -10.66 -3.29
CA CYS A 70 -9.16 -10.53 -4.57
C CYS A 70 -8.34 -11.12 -5.71
N PHE A 71 -8.97 -11.94 -6.54
CA PHE A 71 -8.35 -12.59 -7.70
C PHE A 71 -9.02 -12.24 -9.03
N LEU A 72 -10.00 -11.33 -9.00
CA LEU A 72 -10.84 -10.99 -10.16
C LEU A 72 -10.05 -10.19 -11.19
N LYS A 73 -9.61 -10.86 -12.26
CA LYS A 73 -8.73 -10.28 -13.30
C LYS A 73 -9.45 -9.29 -14.20
N GLU A 74 -10.77 -9.39 -14.29
CA GLU A 74 -11.67 -8.55 -15.09
C GLU A 74 -11.95 -7.20 -14.40
N CYS A 75 -11.56 -7.05 -13.13
CA CYS A 75 -11.78 -5.82 -12.39
C CYS A 75 -10.96 -4.67 -12.98
N VAL A 76 -11.65 -3.60 -13.40
CA VAL A 76 -11.03 -2.40 -13.99
C VAL A 76 -10.11 -1.66 -13.02
N ARG A 77 -10.37 -1.75 -11.71
CA ARG A 77 -9.59 -1.07 -10.65
C ARG A 77 -8.51 -1.95 -10.01
N LYS A 78 -8.22 -3.13 -10.56
CA LYS A 78 -7.29 -4.09 -9.94
C LYS A 78 -5.88 -3.53 -9.69
N GLY A 79 -5.40 -2.63 -10.56
CA GLY A 79 -4.08 -2.00 -10.44
C GLY A 79 -3.94 -1.09 -9.23
N GLU A 80 -5.05 -0.56 -8.72
CA GLU A 80 -5.10 0.33 -7.55
C GLU A 80 -5.64 -0.39 -6.30
N CYS A 81 -5.97 -1.68 -6.40
CA CYS A 81 -6.67 -2.41 -5.36
C CYS A 81 -5.71 -3.22 -4.49
N LEU A 82 -5.62 -2.88 -3.20
CA LEU A 82 -4.79 -3.57 -2.22
C LEU A 82 -5.20 -5.05 -2.07
N ARG A 83 -6.50 -5.37 -2.16
CA ARG A 83 -6.97 -6.78 -2.12
C ARG A 83 -6.43 -7.59 -3.28
N TYR A 84 -6.34 -6.99 -4.46
CA TYR A 84 -5.80 -7.67 -5.64
C TYR A 84 -4.29 -7.84 -5.52
N ARG A 85 -3.58 -6.77 -5.10
CA ARG A 85 -2.14 -6.83 -4.83
C ARG A 85 -1.79 -7.90 -3.78
N ALA A 86 -2.57 -7.98 -2.70
CA ALA A 86 -2.43 -8.99 -1.66
C ALA A 86 -2.66 -10.41 -2.18
N GLY A 87 -3.61 -10.59 -3.11
CA GLY A 87 -3.82 -11.88 -3.79
C GLY A 87 -2.62 -12.34 -4.63
N LEU A 88 -1.82 -11.40 -5.17
CA LEU A 88 -0.60 -11.73 -5.91
C LEU A 88 0.58 -12.12 -5.01
N ALA A 89 0.54 -11.75 -3.72
CA ALA A 89 1.59 -12.03 -2.75
C ALA A 89 1.45 -13.40 -2.07
N ILE A 90 0.41 -14.17 -2.40
CA ILE A 90 0.14 -15.48 -1.79
C ILE A 90 1.24 -16.49 -2.16
N PRO A 91 1.75 -17.27 -1.19
CA PRO A 91 2.72 -18.31 -1.48
C PRO A 91 2.06 -19.53 -2.15
N ALA A 92 2.82 -20.27 -2.94
CA ALA A 92 2.30 -21.35 -3.78
C ALA A 92 1.71 -22.54 -3.00
N ASP A 93 2.09 -22.69 -1.72
CA ASP A 93 1.64 -23.75 -0.82
C ASP A 93 0.33 -23.41 -0.07
N LEU A 94 -0.18 -22.18 -0.19
CA LEU A 94 -1.44 -21.79 0.44
C LEU A 94 -2.64 -22.32 -0.38
N GLN A 95 -3.34 -23.30 0.18
CA GLN A 95 -4.47 -23.97 -0.48
C GLN A 95 -5.81 -23.24 -0.33
N GLN A 96 -5.99 -22.45 0.73
CA GLN A 96 -7.26 -21.78 1.02
C GLN A 96 -7.05 -20.40 1.65
N THR A 97 -7.97 -19.49 1.34
CA THR A 97 -8.03 -18.14 1.91
C THR A 97 -9.42 -17.54 1.73
N LEU A 98 -9.76 -16.53 2.53
CA LEU A 98 -10.99 -15.77 2.35
C LEU A 98 -10.88 -14.93 1.06
N SER A 99 -11.87 -15.03 0.18
CA SER A 99 -11.83 -14.34 -1.11
C SER A 99 -13.05 -13.43 -1.34
N VAL A 100 -12.82 -12.35 -2.08
CA VAL A 100 -13.87 -11.47 -2.59
C VAL A 100 -14.62 -12.21 -3.70
N THR A 101 -15.93 -12.33 -3.55
CA THR A 101 -16.78 -13.02 -4.51
C THR A 101 -16.98 -12.21 -5.79
N PRO A 102 -17.15 -12.84 -6.97
CA PRO A 102 -17.38 -12.14 -8.24
C PRO A 102 -18.64 -11.27 -8.28
N SER A 103 -19.55 -11.38 -7.31
CA SER A 103 -20.76 -10.55 -7.26
C SER A 103 -20.45 -9.05 -7.19
N VAL A 104 -19.27 -8.66 -6.69
CA VAL A 104 -18.81 -7.27 -6.66
C VAL A 104 -18.66 -6.63 -8.04
N LEU A 105 -18.58 -7.42 -9.11
CA LEU A 105 -18.48 -6.92 -10.49
C LEU A 105 -19.83 -6.51 -11.08
N LYS A 106 -20.96 -6.86 -10.45
CA LYS A 106 -22.30 -6.53 -10.94
C LYS A 106 -22.68 -5.07 -10.72
N GLY A 107 -22.06 -4.43 -9.71
CA GLY A 107 -22.34 -3.05 -9.34
C GLY A 107 -21.43 -2.05 -10.07
N PRO A 108 -21.85 -0.78 -10.17
CA PRO A 108 -21.01 0.28 -10.74
C PRO A 108 -19.78 0.60 -9.87
N VAL A 109 -19.86 0.31 -8.57
CA VAL A 109 -18.80 0.52 -7.59
C VAL A 109 -18.57 -0.76 -6.82
N CYS A 110 -17.30 -1.18 -6.70
CA CYS A 110 -16.94 -2.36 -5.93
C CYS A 110 -16.96 -2.03 -4.42
N PRO A 111 -17.85 -2.64 -3.61
CA PRO A 111 -17.93 -2.37 -2.17
C PRO A 111 -16.70 -2.89 -1.40
N MET A 112 -15.97 -3.84 -2.00
CA MET A 112 -14.76 -4.42 -1.41
C MET A 112 -13.49 -3.70 -1.88
N PHE A 113 -13.61 -2.62 -2.65
CA PHE A 113 -12.45 -1.87 -3.14
C PHE A 113 -11.66 -1.28 -1.97
N ARG A 114 -10.36 -1.57 -1.94
CA ARG A 114 -9.41 -0.98 -1.00
C ARG A 114 -8.29 -0.36 -1.81
N LYS A 115 -8.10 0.95 -1.71
CA LYS A 115 -6.99 1.63 -2.41
C LYS A 115 -5.65 1.18 -1.83
N ILE A 116 -4.65 1.05 -2.69
CA ILE A 116 -3.26 0.85 -2.25
C ILE A 116 -2.78 2.16 -1.64
N GLU A 117 -2.59 2.16 -0.33
CA GLU A 117 -2.07 3.26 0.45
C GLU A 117 -1.07 2.72 1.47
N THR A 118 -0.01 3.48 1.73
CA THR A 118 0.93 3.20 2.81
C THR A 118 0.78 4.24 3.91
N MET A 119 1.23 3.89 5.10
CA MET A 119 1.29 4.76 6.25
C MET A 119 2.61 4.56 6.98
N ARG A 120 3.16 5.66 7.47
CA ARG A 120 4.35 5.66 8.32
C ARG A 120 3.94 5.31 9.75
N VAL A 121 4.24 4.08 10.17
CA VAL A 121 3.99 3.62 11.53
C VAL A 121 5.25 3.79 12.39
N ALA A 122 5.07 3.93 13.69
CA ALA A 122 6.17 3.91 14.66
C ALA A 122 6.28 2.53 15.31
N VAL A 123 7.51 2.05 15.50
CA VAL A 123 7.81 0.73 16.07
C VAL A 123 8.67 0.93 17.31
N GLY A 124 8.08 0.66 18.48
CA GLY A 124 8.72 0.88 19.76
C GLY A 124 8.65 2.35 20.20
N PHE A 125 8.58 2.54 21.52
CA PHE A 125 8.58 3.87 22.13
C PHE A 125 9.33 3.92 23.46
N SER A 126 10.28 3.01 23.67
CA SER A 126 11.05 2.90 24.91
C SER A 126 11.74 4.21 25.32
N ARG A 127 12.02 5.10 24.37
CA ARG A 127 12.75 6.35 24.60
C ARG A 127 11.90 7.59 24.83
N ILE A 128 10.58 7.54 24.58
CA ILE A 128 9.73 8.75 24.64
C ILE A 128 9.66 9.36 26.05
N PHE A 129 9.97 8.59 27.09
CA PHE A 129 9.93 9.04 28.49
C PHE A 129 11.28 9.54 29.04
N ARG A 130 12.36 9.64 28.24
CA ARG A 130 13.70 10.00 28.74
C ARG A 130 13.74 11.39 29.39
N GLU A 131 13.15 12.38 28.73
CA GLU A 131 13.12 13.78 29.21
C GLU A 131 11.87 14.11 30.04
N VAL A 132 11.04 13.11 30.34
CA VAL A 132 9.81 13.30 31.13
C VAL A 132 10.17 13.37 32.60
N LYS A 133 9.74 14.45 33.26
CA LYS A 133 9.89 14.65 34.71
C LYS A 133 9.25 13.50 35.46
N GLN A 134 9.95 12.97 36.47
CA GLN A 134 9.51 11.83 37.27
C GLN A 134 8.13 12.01 37.90
N ARG A 135 7.74 13.25 38.25
CA ARG A 135 6.41 13.55 38.79
C ARG A 135 5.25 13.35 37.80
N HIS A 136 5.50 13.47 36.48
CA HIS A 136 4.46 13.31 35.44
C HIS A 136 4.42 11.86 34.91
N ALA A 137 5.57 11.16 34.91
CA ALA A 137 5.72 9.86 34.26
C ALA A 137 4.69 8.79 34.70
N PRO A 138 4.34 8.63 36.00
CA PRO A 138 3.34 7.64 36.41
C PRO A 138 1.96 7.87 35.79
N GLN A 139 1.49 9.12 35.78
CA GLN A 139 0.17 9.47 35.27
C GLN A 139 0.11 9.34 33.75
N MET A 140 1.12 9.86 33.05
CA MET A 140 1.23 9.72 31.59
C MET A 140 1.30 8.25 31.15
N ARG A 141 2.03 7.39 31.89
CA ARG A 141 2.05 5.94 31.61
C ARG A 141 0.70 5.31 31.82
N ALA A 142 -0.05 5.70 32.85
CA ALA A 142 -1.40 5.18 33.09
C ALA A 142 -2.36 5.57 31.96
N GLU A 143 -2.34 6.83 31.52
CA GLU A 143 -3.17 7.32 30.40
C GLU A 143 -2.81 6.62 29.08
N LEU A 144 -1.52 6.51 28.77
CA LEU A 144 -1.05 5.79 27.57
C LEU A 144 -1.41 4.30 27.62
N THR A 145 -1.29 3.67 28.79
CA THR A 145 -1.67 2.26 28.97
C THR A 145 -3.17 2.07 28.77
N ALA A 146 -4.01 2.96 29.33
CA ALA A 146 -5.45 2.90 29.15
C ALA A 146 -5.84 3.06 27.67
N TYR A 147 -5.24 4.04 26.97
CA TYR A 147 -5.46 4.27 25.55
C TYR A 147 -5.06 3.07 24.68
N LEU A 148 -3.92 2.44 24.98
CA LEU A 148 -3.43 1.28 24.22
C LEU A 148 -4.14 -0.04 24.58
N GLY A 149 -5.09 -0.03 25.51
CA GLY A 149 -5.91 -1.20 25.88
C GLY A 149 -5.32 -2.08 26.99
N GLY A 150 -4.52 -1.50 27.90
CA GLY A 150 -4.03 -2.15 29.11
C GLY A 150 -2.53 -2.48 29.14
N ASN A 151 -2.06 -3.05 30.24
CA ASN A 151 -0.62 -3.31 30.48
C ASN A 151 -0.02 -4.26 29.43
N GLY A 152 -0.72 -5.34 29.11
CA GLY A 152 -0.20 -6.34 28.16
C GLY A 152 -0.05 -5.80 26.74
N THR A 153 -0.96 -4.95 26.28
CA THR A 153 -0.85 -4.28 24.98
C THR A 153 0.23 -3.20 25.00
N TYR A 154 0.30 -2.43 26.08
CA TYR A 154 1.33 -1.40 26.29
C TYR A 154 2.74 -1.95 26.02
N TYR A 155 3.12 -3.05 26.67
CA TYR A 155 4.46 -3.63 26.48
C TYR A 155 4.69 -4.18 25.07
N ARG A 156 3.64 -4.66 24.39
CA ARG A 156 3.76 -5.06 22.98
C ARG A 156 4.06 -3.89 22.06
N TYR A 157 3.47 -2.71 22.30
CA TYR A 157 3.82 -1.52 21.54
C TYR A 157 5.19 -0.96 21.96
N LEU A 158 5.49 -0.95 23.27
CA LEU A 158 6.77 -0.48 23.83
C LEU A 158 7.96 -1.18 23.17
N HIS A 159 7.88 -2.50 23.00
CA HIS A 159 8.92 -3.33 22.38
C HIS A 159 8.77 -3.50 20.86
N GLY A 160 7.83 -2.80 20.23
CA GLY A 160 7.65 -2.84 18.77
C GLY A 160 7.01 -4.11 18.21
N HIS A 161 6.49 -5.01 19.07
CA HIS A 161 5.70 -6.16 18.61
C HIS A 161 4.38 -5.72 17.96
N ARG A 162 3.88 -4.53 18.34
CA ARG A 162 2.83 -3.79 17.64
C ARG A 162 3.37 -2.43 17.22
N ALA A 163 2.95 -1.97 16.05
CA ALA A 163 3.32 -0.65 15.54
C ALA A 163 2.19 0.35 15.77
N LEU A 164 2.55 1.58 16.12
CA LEU A 164 1.62 2.67 16.33
C LEU A 164 1.18 3.27 14.99
N SER A 165 -0.12 3.37 14.76
CA SER A 165 -0.67 4.08 13.59
C SER A 165 -0.35 5.58 13.66
N PRO A 166 -0.41 6.32 12.54
CA PRO A 166 -0.24 7.77 12.56
C PRO A 166 -1.19 8.48 13.54
N GLU A 167 -2.41 8.00 13.67
CA GLU A 167 -3.44 8.53 14.56
C GLU A 167 -3.07 8.29 16.03
N GLN A 168 -2.53 7.11 16.35
CA GLN A 168 -1.99 6.83 17.68
C GLN A 168 -0.75 7.66 18.00
N GLN A 169 0.15 7.86 17.03
CA GLN A 169 1.31 8.74 17.19
C GLN A 169 0.89 10.18 17.49
N ALA A 170 -0.12 10.69 16.77
CA ALA A 170 -0.69 12.02 17.01
C ALA A 170 -1.33 12.12 18.40
N TRP A 171 -2.07 11.09 18.82
CA TRP A 171 -2.65 11.06 20.17
C TRP A 171 -1.56 11.07 21.27
N ILE A 172 -0.47 10.33 21.08
CA ILE A 172 0.65 10.34 22.03
C ILE A 172 1.33 11.72 22.06
N ALA A 173 1.55 12.34 20.91
CA ALA A 173 2.08 13.70 20.85
C ALA A 173 1.16 14.70 21.60
N GLU A 174 -0.15 14.53 21.49
CA GLU A 174 -1.12 15.33 22.22
C GLU A 174 -1.05 15.13 23.73
N LEU A 175 -0.94 13.88 24.18
CA LEU A 175 -0.73 13.55 25.59
C LEU A 175 0.50 14.29 26.13
N PHE A 176 1.63 14.27 25.42
CA PHE A 176 2.85 14.96 25.83
C PHE A 176 2.67 16.48 25.90
N ARG A 177 2.00 17.06 24.89
CA ARG A 177 1.68 18.48 24.83
C ARG A 177 0.81 18.92 26.01
N GLY A 178 -0.17 18.09 26.42
CA GLY A 178 -1.02 18.34 27.59
C GLY A 178 -0.26 18.47 28.91
N TYR A 179 0.91 17.83 29.03
CA TYR A 179 1.79 17.92 30.20
C TYR A 179 2.88 18.99 30.08
N GLY A 180 2.84 19.81 29.02
CA GLY A 180 3.79 20.90 28.77
C GLY A 180 5.07 20.46 28.06
N TYR A 181 5.12 19.26 27.49
CA TYR A 181 6.24 18.83 26.63
C TYR A 181 5.90 19.19 25.18
N THR A 182 6.49 20.28 24.68
CA THR A 182 6.21 20.84 23.34
C THR A 182 7.18 20.37 22.26
N GLU A 183 8.25 19.67 22.65
CA GLU A 183 9.18 19.05 21.72
C GLU A 183 8.53 17.91 20.95
N GLU A 184 9.04 17.62 19.75
CA GLU A 184 8.55 16.51 18.93
C GLU A 184 8.78 15.17 19.64
N VAL A 185 7.72 14.35 19.73
CA VAL A 185 7.83 12.99 20.26
C VAL A 185 8.47 12.09 19.21
N VAL A 186 9.74 11.74 19.45
CA VAL A 186 10.51 10.83 18.58
C VAL A 186 10.39 9.39 19.07
N PHE A 187 9.87 8.52 18.22
CA PHE A 187 9.73 7.08 18.50
C PHE A 187 11.03 6.30 18.21
N ASP A 188 11.08 5.04 18.62
CA ASP A 188 12.32 4.25 18.54
C ASP A 188 12.73 3.96 17.09
N ALA A 189 11.75 3.65 16.23
CA ALA A 189 11.91 3.43 14.80
C ALA A 189 10.62 3.75 14.02
N TYR A 190 10.73 3.87 12.70
CA TYR A 190 9.60 4.08 11.81
C TYR A 190 9.67 3.12 10.62
N GLU A 191 8.50 2.66 10.18
CA GLU A 191 8.36 1.76 9.03
C GLU A 191 7.21 2.24 8.14
N GLU A 192 7.31 2.01 6.83
CA GLU A 192 6.18 2.12 5.93
C GLU A 192 5.39 0.81 5.94
N ARG A 193 4.06 0.88 6.11
CA ARG A 193 3.16 -0.28 6.06
C ARG A 193 1.94 -0.01 5.20
N PHE A 194 1.42 -1.05 4.56
CA PHE A 194 0.16 -0.94 3.82
C PHE A 194 -1.03 -0.73 4.77
N ARG A 195 -1.94 0.17 4.39
CA ARG A 195 -3.14 0.49 5.17
C ARG A 195 -4.32 -0.42 4.82
N PHE A 196 -4.47 -1.51 5.58
CA PHE A 196 -5.54 -2.51 5.37
C PHE A 196 -6.92 -2.08 5.87
N TYR A 197 -6.99 -1.22 6.88
CA TYR A 197 -8.22 -0.74 7.52
C TYR A 197 -8.26 0.80 7.55
N ASN A 198 -9.47 1.36 7.57
CA ASN A 198 -9.63 2.77 7.97
C ASN A 198 -9.65 2.73 9.49
N ASP A 199 -8.56 3.17 10.10
CA ASP A 199 -8.47 3.34 11.56
C ASP A 199 -9.19 4.63 11.99
#